data_AF-F0ZAT6-F1
#
_entry.id   AF-F0ZAT6-F1
#
_cell.length_a   1.000
_cell.length_b   1.000
_cell.length_c   1.000
_cell.angle_alpha   90.00
_cell.angle_beta   90.00
_cell.angle_gamma   90.00
#
_symmetry.space_group_name_H-M   'P 1'
#
loop_
_entity.id
_entity.type
_entity.pdbx_description
1 polymer ?
#
loop_
_entity_poly.entity_id
_entity_poly.type
_entity_poly.pdbx_seq_one_letter_code
_entity_poly.pdbx_strand_id
1 'polypeptide(L)'
;MGIVESEDSLNGWQLVPTHKSHVVVSYTPVEQTVLTPPPAINPIPKHLQESQQNDQLMELVEDSGSSSSSTSSSLNNSANNIINNNNNNPLSNSSNNSINNLINTNILNSLTNNNNNEQNGLFPVERHGHTTCLYKNKVVLFGGTPDGSHGLNDIYFLLLDTFTWVEIKTKGITPNGRYRHSAIIIEDKMFIFGGYRSKCLNDLHVLDLETLTWSEPTTSGEAPSARSSHSVCSVGKRMILFGGSGARYSNELFSLDTTTMKWTKHDVLGTPPSERWCHTMCSFGKKVITFGGSNDKRKDNKVYILDTDTMEWSQPPTSGNCPIPRQLHTAVAIGESMIVFGGWGKHQELNDLYILNTRTMKWVCPKIETVVPCCRQLHSAWVYNGKMYTLGGYFKNKRMIDVYCFKPDQTVSSLRELCIETIAEDIFKYVPIFNYFPEEILYQIFSRLSQAGKPIPIHLEHLIRKSYLADQVALVLSNKNGTIEETPNPI
;
A
#
# COMPACT_ATOMS: atom_id res chain seq x y z
N MET A 1 -6.83 17.97 40.62
CA MET A 1 -6.05 17.36 39.52
C MET A 1 -6.85 16.19 38.99
N GLY A 2 -6.72 15.86 37.71
CA GLY A 2 -7.65 14.99 36.99
C GLY A 2 -8.19 15.71 35.76
N ILE A 3 -7.31 15.96 34.79
CA ILE A 3 -7.74 16.39 33.46
C ILE A 3 -8.29 15.13 32.80
N VAL A 4 -9.59 15.11 32.54
CA VAL A 4 -10.14 14.24 31.51
C VAL A 4 -9.74 14.88 30.20
N GLU A 5 -8.76 14.30 29.51
CA GLU A 5 -8.50 14.66 28.12
C GLU A 5 -9.69 14.15 27.30
N SER A 6 -10.59 15.06 26.94
CA SER A 6 -11.63 14.74 25.98
C SER A 6 -10.98 14.62 24.60
N GLU A 7 -11.16 13.47 23.95
CA GLU A 7 -10.94 13.32 22.51
C GLU A 7 -12.06 14.05 21.73
N ASP A 8 -12.23 15.34 22.00
CA ASP A 8 -13.21 16.21 21.35
C ASP A 8 -12.83 16.43 19.89
N SER A 9 -13.24 15.46 19.06
CA SER A 9 -14.07 15.61 17.86
C SER A 9 -13.84 16.76 16.85
N LEU A 10 -12.75 17.53 16.94
CA LEU A 10 -12.43 18.65 16.07
C LEU A 10 -12.32 18.21 14.61
N ASN A 11 -13.20 18.74 13.75
CA ASN A 11 -13.14 18.52 12.32
C ASN A 11 -11.89 19.20 11.74
N GLY A 12 -11.04 18.39 11.10
CA GLY A 12 -10.12 18.90 10.10
C GLY A 12 -8.74 18.26 10.09
N TRP A 13 -7.75 19.15 10.02
CA TRP A 13 -6.38 18.85 9.65
C TRP A 13 -5.46 18.79 10.88
N GLN A 14 -4.65 17.73 10.92
CA GLN A 14 -3.61 17.54 11.91
C GLN A 14 -2.28 17.37 11.18
N LEU A 15 -1.25 18.12 11.60
CA LEU A 15 0.13 17.85 11.21
C LEU A 15 0.54 16.52 11.85
N VAL A 16 1.08 15.60 11.05
CA VAL A 16 1.58 14.31 11.52
C VAL A 16 3.10 14.41 11.61
N PRO A 17 3.69 14.37 12.81
CA PRO A 17 5.14 14.25 12.96
C PRO A 17 5.63 13.00 12.23
N THR A 18 6.74 13.12 11.49
CA THR A 18 7.41 11.96 10.89
C THR A 18 8.84 11.89 11.38
N HIS A 19 9.32 10.67 11.57
CA HIS A 19 10.63 10.39 12.16
C HIS A 19 11.58 9.82 11.11
N LYS A 20 12.89 10.02 11.29
CA LYS A 20 13.92 9.34 10.49
C LYS A 20 14.17 7.96 11.07
N SER A 21 14.29 6.95 10.21
CA SER A 21 14.97 5.70 10.58
C SER A 21 16.46 5.97 10.78
N HIS A 22 17.17 5.03 11.41
CA HIS A 22 18.62 4.91 11.36
C HIS A 22 19.08 3.73 10.48
N VAL A 23 18.11 2.96 9.96
CA VAL A 23 18.28 1.79 9.10
C VAL A 23 17.90 2.13 7.66
N VAL A 24 18.81 1.81 6.74
CA VAL A 24 18.54 1.66 5.30
C VAL A 24 18.25 0.19 5.03
N VAL A 25 17.16 -0.12 4.32
CA VAL A 25 16.74 -1.51 4.06
C VAL A 25 17.13 -1.93 2.65
N SER A 26 17.73 -3.11 2.52
CA SER A 26 18.03 -3.78 1.25
C SER A 26 17.48 -5.21 1.26
N TYR A 27 17.27 -5.78 0.07
CA TYR A 27 16.88 -7.18 -0.06
C TYR A 27 18.11 -8.10 0.04
N THR A 28 18.16 -8.94 1.06
CA THR A 28 19.06 -10.10 1.13
C THR A 28 18.27 -11.34 0.67
N PRO A 29 18.75 -12.11 -0.33
CA PRO A 29 18.17 -13.41 -0.64
C PRO A 29 18.26 -14.34 0.58
N VAL A 30 17.18 -15.05 0.88
CA VAL A 30 17.27 -16.21 1.79
C VAL A 30 17.89 -17.34 0.99
N GLU A 31 19.14 -17.68 1.28
CA GLU A 31 19.74 -18.92 0.78
C GLU A 31 18.92 -20.10 1.33
N GLN A 32 18.22 -20.81 0.44
CA GLN A 32 17.64 -22.09 0.79
C GLN A 32 18.80 -23.05 1.02
N THR A 33 19.02 -23.42 2.28
CA THR A 33 19.96 -24.48 2.64
C THR A 33 19.50 -25.77 1.96
N VAL A 34 20.22 -26.15 0.90
CA VAL A 34 19.98 -27.42 0.20
C VAL A 34 20.31 -28.54 1.18
N LEU A 35 19.26 -29.11 1.77
CA LEU A 35 19.36 -30.33 2.55
C LEU A 35 19.84 -31.44 1.62
N THR A 36 21.14 -31.72 1.67
CA THR A 36 21.71 -32.88 1.01
C THR A 36 21.01 -34.12 1.55
N PRO A 37 20.47 -35.00 0.68
CA PRO A 37 19.82 -36.21 1.16
C PRO A 37 20.87 -37.08 1.89
N PRO A 38 20.50 -37.74 3.00
CA PRO A 38 21.42 -38.62 3.70
C PRO A 38 21.90 -39.73 2.75
N PRO A 39 23.17 -40.18 2.86
CA PRO A 39 23.72 -41.19 1.97
C PRO A 39 22.92 -42.49 2.06
N ALA A 40 22.64 -43.09 0.89
CA ALA A 40 21.81 -44.28 0.79
C ALA A 40 22.46 -45.47 1.54
N ILE A 41 21.72 -46.05 2.48
CA ILE A 41 22.13 -47.28 3.18
C ILE A 41 21.92 -48.46 2.22
N ASN A 42 23.00 -48.89 1.56
CA ASN A 42 22.96 -50.09 0.73
C ASN A 42 22.70 -51.36 1.59
N PRO A 43 21.82 -52.27 1.16
CA PRO A 43 21.50 -53.47 1.91
C PRO A 43 22.66 -54.48 1.93
N ILE A 44 22.83 -55.15 3.07
CA ILE A 44 23.91 -56.12 3.33
C ILE A 44 23.65 -57.44 2.58
N PRO A 45 24.57 -57.92 1.71
CA PRO A 45 24.53 -59.27 1.17
C PRO A 45 24.87 -60.30 2.27
N LYS A 46 24.12 -61.40 2.35
CA LYS A 46 24.44 -62.54 3.22
C LYS A 46 25.05 -63.70 2.44
N HIS A 47 26.11 -64.27 3.04
CA HIS A 47 26.68 -65.64 3.00
C HIS A 47 28.22 -65.49 3.00
N LEU A 48 28.94 -65.98 4.02
CA LEU A 48 29.44 -67.36 4.19
C LEU A 48 30.34 -67.76 2.99
N GLN A 49 31.58 -68.24 3.18
CA GLN A 49 32.13 -68.97 4.33
C GLN A 49 33.69 -68.90 4.36
N GLU A 50 34.31 -69.22 5.52
CA GLU A 50 35.75 -69.58 5.68
C GLU A 50 36.83 -68.55 5.25
N SER A 51 38.13 -68.65 5.63
CA SER A 51 38.80 -69.13 6.85
C SER A 51 40.26 -68.62 6.85
N GLN A 52 40.99 -68.70 7.99
CA GLN A 52 42.46 -68.45 8.11
C GLN A 52 42.91 -67.00 7.78
N GLN A 53 44.11 -66.49 8.13
CA GLN A 53 44.99 -66.70 9.30
C GLN A 53 45.82 -65.42 9.58
N ASN A 54 46.38 -65.33 10.80
CA ASN A 54 47.65 -64.70 11.21
C ASN A 54 48.35 -63.57 10.40
N ASP A 55 48.83 -62.57 11.17
CA ASP A 55 50.16 -61.90 11.02
C ASP A 55 50.41 -61.02 9.75
N GLN A 56 51.32 -60.03 9.72
CA GLN A 56 52.05 -59.28 10.77
C GLN A 56 52.52 -57.90 10.27
N LEU A 57 53.02 -57.08 11.19
CA LEU A 57 54.13 -56.10 11.09
C LEU A 57 54.52 -55.50 9.71
N MET A 58 54.48 -54.16 9.66
CA MET A 58 55.60 -53.28 9.26
C MET A 58 56.11 -53.36 7.78
N GLU A 59 56.97 -52.48 7.23
CA GLU A 59 57.68 -51.29 7.73
C GLU A 59 58.12 -50.36 6.56
N LEU A 60 58.71 -49.20 6.88
CA LEU A 60 59.73 -48.45 6.12
C LEU A 60 59.37 -47.84 4.72
N VAL A 61 60.05 -46.80 4.20
CA VAL A 61 60.80 -45.63 4.77
C VAL A 61 61.21 -44.64 3.65
N GLU A 62 61.62 -43.42 4.03
CA GLU A 62 62.59 -42.53 3.31
C GLU A 62 62.22 -41.94 1.92
N ASP A 63 62.79 -40.79 1.48
CA ASP A 63 63.55 -39.74 2.19
C ASP A 63 63.47 -38.37 1.48
N SER A 64 63.77 -37.29 2.22
CA SER A 64 64.28 -35.98 1.75
C SER A 64 63.37 -35.15 0.79
N GLY A 65 63.47 -33.83 0.66
CA GLY A 65 64.27 -32.76 1.30
C GLY A 65 64.01 -31.44 0.50
N SER A 66 64.34 -30.23 0.93
CA SER A 66 64.95 -29.75 2.18
C SER A 66 64.82 -28.21 2.31
N SER A 67 64.67 -27.70 3.54
CA SER A 67 64.97 -26.29 3.95
C SER A 67 64.11 -25.14 3.35
N SER A 68 64.03 -23.93 3.92
CA SER A 68 64.67 -23.37 5.13
C SER A 68 63.78 -22.34 5.88
N SER A 69 63.93 -22.30 7.21
CA SER A 69 63.90 -21.09 8.11
C SER A 69 62.74 -20.07 8.08
N SER A 70 62.25 -19.54 9.23
CA SER A 70 62.49 -19.85 10.65
C SER A 70 61.65 -18.95 11.58
N THR A 71 61.18 -19.50 12.72
CA THR A 71 61.05 -18.85 14.07
C THR A 71 60.20 -17.56 14.25
N SER A 72 59.45 -17.37 15.35
CA SER A 72 59.21 -18.21 16.54
C SER A 72 58.10 -17.62 17.45
N SER A 73 57.44 -18.49 18.24
CA SER A 73 57.00 -18.30 19.66
C SER A 73 56.31 -17.00 20.14
N SER A 74 55.37 -17.00 21.09
CA SER A 74 54.54 -18.00 21.79
C SER A 74 53.57 -17.20 22.70
N LEU A 75 52.37 -17.65 23.03
CA LEU A 75 52.09 -18.51 24.19
C LEU A 75 50.60 -18.90 24.21
N ASN A 76 50.27 -20.02 24.85
CA ASN A 76 48.91 -20.50 25.05
C ASN A 76 48.23 -19.81 26.25
N ASN A 77 46.90 -19.73 26.23
CA ASN A 77 46.11 -20.35 27.30
C ASN A 77 44.66 -20.65 26.86
N SER A 78 44.08 -21.72 27.41
CA SER A 78 42.86 -22.34 26.89
C SER A 78 42.01 -23.00 27.97
N ALA A 79 40.73 -22.59 28.09
CA ALA A 79 39.61 -23.33 28.69
C ALA A 79 38.30 -22.64 28.21
N ASN A 80 37.20 -23.29 27.80
CA ASN A 80 36.45 -24.44 28.33
C ASN A 80 35.70 -24.07 29.65
N ASN A 81 34.40 -24.35 29.86
CA ASN A 81 33.44 -25.13 29.05
C ASN A 81 31.95 -24.76 29.33
N ILE A 82 31.11 -25.00 28.31
CA ILE A 82 29.75 -25.62 28.32
C ILE A 82 28.88 -25.51 29.61
N ILE A 83 27.67 -24.96 29.49
CA ILE A 83 26.42 -25.49 30.10
C ILE A 83 25.25 -25.35 29.09
N ASN A 84 24.38 -26.37 29.02
CA ASN A 84 23.17 -26.41 28.17
C ASN A 84 21.97 -25.68 28.80
N ASN A 85 20.96 -25.33 27.99
CA ASN A 85 19.62 -25.92 28.21
C ASN A 85 18.65 -25.77 27.02
N ASN A 86 17.69 -26.69 26.94
CA ASN A 86 16.64 -26.73 25.93
C ASN A 86 15.48 -25.77 26.27
N ASN A 87 14.70 -25.36 25.26
CA ASN A 87 13.30 -25.80 25.22
C ASN A 87 12.61 -25.56 23.86
N ASN A 88 11.61 -26.40 23.62
CA ASN A 88 10.84 -26.55 22.39
C ASN A 88 10.09 -25.28 21.96
N ASN A 89 9.96 -25.08 20.65
CA ASN A 89 8.80 -24.43 20.04
C ASN A 89 8.23 -25.38 18.96
N PRO A 90 6.90 -25.48 18.80
CA PRO A 90 6.29 -26.38 17.82
C PRO A 90 6.46 -25.87 16.38
N LEU A 91 6.53 -26.79 15.40
CA LEU A 91 6.49 -26.41 14.00
C LEU A 91 5.08 -25.92 13.62
N SER A 92 5.00 -24.72 13.05
CA SER A 92 3.85 -24.26 12.26
C SER A 92 4.34 -23.42 11.08
N ASN A 93 3.60 -23.43 9.98
CA ASN A 93 4.07 -22.95 8.67
C ASN A 93 4.28 -21.43 8.66
N SER A 94 5.52 -20.97 8.43
CA SER A 94 5.91 -19.55 8.43
C SER A 94 6.43 -19.03 7.08
N SER A 95 6.09 -19.70 5.98
CA SER A 95 6.38 -19.26 4.61
C SER A 95 5.49 -18.09 4.14
N ASN A 96 5.48 -16.97 4.88
CA ASN A 96 5.02 -15.63 4.44
C ASN A 96 5.16 -14.56 5.55
N ASN A 97 6.34 -13.94 5.73
CA ASN A 97 6.50 -12.55 6.25
C ASN A 97 7.97 -12.03 6.36
N SER A 98 8.95 -12.67 5.73
CA SER A 98 10.39 -12.43 5.97
C SER A 98 10.81 -10.96 5.96
N ILE A 99 10.40 -10.15 4.97
CA ILE A 99 10.78 -8.73 4.88
C ILE A 99 10.10 -7.84 5.93
N ASN A 100 8.81 -8.06 6.25
CA ASN A 100 8.15 -7.25 7.27
C ASN A 100 8.77 -7.53 8.65
N ASN A 101 9.13 -8.80 8.92
CA ASN A 101 9.92 -9.15 10.09
C ASN A 101 11.32 -8.51 10.05
N LEU A 102 12.04 -8.59 8.93
CA LEU A 102 13.39 -8.00 8.79
C LEU A 102 13.40 -6.48 9.01
N ILE A 103 12.40 -5.76 8.48
CA ILE A 103 12.20 -4.33 8.72
C ILE A 103 11.99 -4.07 10.21
N ASN A 104 11.06 -4.76 10.84
CA ASN A 104 10.70 -4.56 12.25
C ASN A 104 11.88 -4.91 13.20
N THR A 105 12.55 -6.04 12.97
CA THR A 105 13.69 -6.49 13.78
C THR A 105 14.90 -5.57 13.62
N ASN A 106 15.23 -5.13 12.39
CA ASN A 106 16.35 -4.21 12.20
C ASN A 106 16.08 -2.82 12.79
N ILE A 107 14.84 -2.32 12.71
CA ILE A 107 14.45 -1.06 13.37
C ILE A 107 14.56 -1.20 14.90
N LEU A 108 14.07 -2.29 15.49
CA LEU A 108 14.15 -2.54 16.93
C LEU A 108 15.61 -2.63 17.41
N ASN A 109 16.47 -3.33 16.68
CA ASN A 109 17.91 -3.45 16.96
C ASN A 109 18.71 -2.15 16.74
N SER A 110 18.18 -1.23 15.93
CA SER A 110 18.79 0.09 15.71
C SER A 110 18.36 1.12 16.75
N LEU A 111 17.14 1.02 17.27
CA LEU A 111 16.64 1.90 18.35
C LEU A 111 17.40 1.70 19.67
N THR A 112 18.05 0.55 19.87
CA THR A 112 18.90 0.25 21.04
C THR A 112 20.36 0.69 20.90
N ASN A 113 20.83 1.09 19.71
CA ASN A 113 22.24 1.39 19.44
C ASN A 113 22.45 2.85 18.97
N ASN A 114 22.24 3.81 19.87
CA ASN A 114 22.54 5.23 19.62
C ASN A 114 24.01 5.56 19.93
N ASN A 115 24.80 5.83 18.89
CA ASN A 115 26.05 6.61 18.97
C ASN A 115 26.18 7.49 17.72
N ASN A 116 26.78 8.68 17.90
CA ASN A 116 26.70 9.77 16.92
C ASN A 116 27.71 9.62 15.77
N ASN A 117 27.29 9.94 14.54
CA ASN A 117 27.98 10.87 13.63
C ASN A 117 27.13 11.14 12.37
N GLU A 118 27.39 12.26 11.68
CA GLU A 118 26.59 12.73 10.54
C GLU A 118 27.04 12.13 9.19
N GLN A 119 26.10 11.56 8.42
CA GLN A 119 26.17 11.47 6.95
C GLN A 119 24.75 11.54 6.33
N ASN A 120 24.69 11.80 5.02
CA ASN A 120 23.45 12.03 4.27
C ASN A 120 22.58 10.77 4.11
N GLY A 121 21.25 10.93 4.20
CA GLY A 121 20.27 9.96 3.66
C GLY A 121 19.53 9.09 4.67
N LEU A 122 18.65 9.69 5.50
CA LEU A 122 17.73 8.97 6.40
C LEU A 122 16.28 9.52 6.36
N PHE A 123 16.01 10.50 5.50
CA PHE A 123 14.74 11.22 5.40
C PHE A 123 14.58 11.75 3.97
N PRO A 124 13.41 11.63 3.33
CA PRO A 124 13.22 12.10 1.97
C PRO A 124 13.34 13.62 1.87
N VAL A 125 14.11 14.12 0.89
CA VAL A 125 14.23 15.57 0.63
C VAL A 125 12.89 16.22 0.23
N GLU A 126 12.72 17.51 0.55
CA GLU A 126 11.57 18.34 0.14
C GLU A 126 11.35 18.27 -1.39
N ARG A 127 10.15 17.85 -1.81
CA ARG A 127 9.91 17.47 -3.22
C ARG A 127 8.47 17.68 -3.68
N HIS A 128 8.31 17.90 -4.99
CA HIS A 128 6.99 17.93 -5.63
C HIS A 128 6.94 17.00 -6.86
N GLY A 129 5.73 16.64 -7.30
CA GLY A 129 5.52 15.78 -8.46
C GLY A 129 6.01 14.34 -8.26
N HIS A 130 6.13 13.93 -6.99
CA HIS A 130 6.36 12.56 -6.56
C HIS A 130 5.03 11.78 -6.50
N THR A 131 5.10 10.47 -6.30
CA THR A 131 3.91 9.63 -6.07
C THR A 131 4.02 8.90 -4.74
N THR A 132 2.89 8.80 -4.03
CA THR A 132 2.70 7.90 -2.88
C THR A 132 1.68 6.82 -3.21
N CYS A 133 1.94 5.59 -2.82
CA CYS A 133 0.96 4.50 -2.89
C CYS A 133 0.90 3.75 -1.55
N LEU A 134 -0.29 3.50 -1.02
CA LEU A 134 -0.47 2.63 0.14
C LEU A 134 -0.18 1.17 -0.25
N TYR A 135 0.53 0.45 0.61
CA TYR A 135 0.77 -0.99 0.48
C TYR A 135 0.80 -1.64 1.86
N LYS A 136 -0.17 -2.51 2.15
CA LYS A 136 -0.34 -3.14 3.47
C LYS A 136 -0.32 -2.02 4.55
N ASN A 137 0.63 -2.00 5.50
CA ASN A 137 0.71 -0.98 6.56
C ASN A 137 1.81 0.10 6.35
N LYS A 138 2.17 0.39 5.09
CA LYS A 138 3.21 1.36 4.75
C LYS A 138 2.89 2.11 3.46
N VAL A 139 3.45 3.31 3.29
CA VAL A 139 3.31 4.12 2.07
C VAL A 139 4.62 4.12 1.31
N VAL A 140 4.57 3.74 0.03
CA VAL A 140 5.71 3.78 -0.88
C VAL A 140 5.76 5.16 -1.53
N LEU A 141 6.80 5.93 -1.22
CA LEU A 141 7.17 7.17 -1.89
C LEU A 141 8.18 6.86 -3.00
N PHE A 142 7.96 7.36 -4.21
CA PHE A 142 8.94 7.33 -5.29
C PHE A 142 9.04 8.68 -6.04
N GLY A 143 10.28 9.06 -6.33
CA GLY A 143 10.63 10.11 -7.28
C GLY A 143 10.18 11.52 -6.91
N GLY A 144 9.83 12.32 -7.92
CA GLY A 144 9.58 13.77 -7.78
C GLY A 144 10.83 14.60 -8.05
N THR A 145 10.80 15.89 -7.69
CA THR A 145 11.92 16.81 -7.93
C THR A 145 12.10 17.83 -6.77
N PRO A 146 13.36 18.09 -6.33
CA PRO A 146 13.68 19.05 -5.27
C PRO A 146 13.94 20.49 -5.77
N ASP A 147 14.10 20.68 -7.07
CA ASP A 147 14.46 21.96 -7.70
C ASP A 147 13.54 22.34 -8.88
N GLY A 148 12.92 21.37 -9.54
CA GLY A 148 12.05 21.54 -10.71
C GLY A 148 12.68 21.07 -12.02
N SER A 149 13.94 20.64 -12.00
CA SER A 149 14.73 20.21 -13.16
C SER A 149 15.30 18.79 -13.02
N HIS A 150 15.71 18.39 -11.81
CA HIS A 150 16.24 17.05 -11.55
C HIS A 150 15.12 16.14 -11.01
N GLY A 151 14.81 15.08 -11.76
CA GLY A 151 13.92 14.01 -11.30
C GLY A 151 14.67 12.99 -10.44
N LEU A 152 14.05 12.55 -9.35
CA LEU A 152 14.56 11.54 -8.42
C LEU A 152 14.04 10.14 -8.78
N ASN A 153 14.76 9.09 -8.37
CA ASN A 153 14.34 7.68 -8.44
C ASN A 153 14.59 6.91 -7.14
N ASP A 154 14.71 7.64 -6.03
CA ASP A 154 14.79 7.08 -4.69
C ASP A 154 13.43 6.49 -4.24
N ILE A 155 13.49 5.53 -3.32
CA ILE A 155 12.31 4.94 -2.68
C ILE A 155 12.43 5.09 -1.18
N TYR A 156 11.33 5.53 -0.57
CA TYR A 156 11.15 5.47 0.86
C TYR A 156 9.86 4.74 1.20
N PHE A 157 9.89 3.96 2.28
CA PHE A 157 8.67 3.55 2.98
C PHE A 157 8.42 4.49 4.16
N LEU A 158 7.22 5.03 4.26
CA LEU A 158 6.69 5.59 5.51
C LEU A 158 5.91 4.49 6.22
N LEU A 159 6.39 4.03 7.38
CA LEU A 159 5.71 3.02 8.20
C LEU A 159 4.59 3.70 8.99
N LEU A 160 3.35 3.21 8.89
CA LEU A 160 2.19 3.95 9.39
C LEU A 160 1.92 3.74 10.90
N ASP A 161 2.54 2.73 11.52
CA ASP A 161 2.47 2.51 12.98
C ASP A 161 3.27 3.56 13.76
N THR A 162 4.37 4.06 13.18
CA THR A 162 5.36 4.92 13.85
C THR A 162 5.63 6.23 13.12
N PHE A 163 5.03 6.43 11.95
CA PHE A 163 5.33 7.51 11.00
C PHE A 163 6.84 7.68 10.72
N THR A 164 7.58 6.57 10.68
CA THR A 164 9.02 6.55 10.44
C THR A 164 9.34 6.33 8.96
N TRP A 165 10.22 7.16 8.41
CA TRP A 165 10.78 7.04 7.06
C TRP A 165 11.96 6.09 7.00
N VAL A 166 11.92 5.14 6.08
CA VAL A 166 12.98 4.16 5.81
C VAL A 166 13.38 4.27 4.34
N GLU A 167 14.67 4.49 4.03
CA GLU A 167 15.14 4.42 2.64
C GLU A 167 15.26 2.95 2.19
N ILE A 168 14.78 2.66 0.98
CA ILE A 168 14.71 1.30 0.44
C ILE A 168 15.62 1.17 -0.78
N LYS A 169 16.69 0.38 -0.64
CA LYS A 169 17.58 0.01 -1.76
C LYS A 169 16.93 -1.11 -2.56
N THR A 170 16.65 -0.83 -3.83
CA THR A 170 16.08 -1.77 -4.80
C THR A 170 17.15 -2.28 -5.78
N LYS A 171 16.84 -3.39 -6.45
CA LYS A 171 17.69 -4.04 -7.46
C LYS A 171 16.93 -4.22 -8.77
N GLY A 172 17.60 -4.67 -9.84
CA GLY A 172 16.98 -4.90 -11.15
C GLY A 172 17.03 -3.68 -12.08
N ILE A 173 16.06 -3.55 -12.99
CA ILE A 173 16.03 -2.50 -14.02
C ILE A 173 15.39 -1.22 -13.44
N THR A 174 16.14 -0.52 -12.59
CA THR A 174 15.64 0.64 -11.85
C THR A 174 15.26 1.80 -12.79
N PRO A 175 14.04 2.37 -12.68
CA PRO A 175 13.61 3.51 -13.48
C PRO A 175 14.56 4.71 -13.35
N ASN A 176 14.75 5.42 -14.46
CA ASN A 176 15.39 6.73 -14.45
C ASN A 176 14.62 7.75 -13.61
N GLY A 177 15.36 8.69 -13.00
CA GLY A 177 14.80 9.75 -12.15
C GLY A 177 13.79 10.65 -12.86
N ARG A 178 12.62 10.83 -12.24
CA ARG A 178 11.43 11.41 -12.88
C ARG A 178 10.48 12.10 -11.91
N TYR A 179 9.64 12.97 -12.46
CA TYR A 179 8.56 13.66 -11.75
C TYR A 179 7.33 13.80 -12.66
N ARG A 180 6.15 13.99 -12.06
CA ARG A 180 4.85 14.03 -12.76
C ARG A 180 4.56 12.75 -13.57
N HIS A 181 5.15 11.63 -13.17
CA HIS A 181 4.74 10.28 -13.57
C HIS A 181 3.47 9.87 -12.82
N SER A 182 2.84 8.79 -13.26
CA SER A 182 1.84 8.09 -12.46
C SER A 182 2.45 6.87 -11.77
N ALA A 183 1.99 6.55 -10.56
CA ALA A 183 2.24 5.26 -9.94
C ALA A 183 0.96 4.70 -9.32
N ILE A 184 0.84 3.38 -9.30
CA ILE A 184 -0.25 2.67 -8.63
C ILE A 184 0.20 1.29 -8.16
N ILE A 185 -0.43 0.77 -7.11
CA ILE A 185 -0.20 -0.58 -6.61
C ILE A 185 -1.42 -1.44 -6.93
N ILE A 186 -1.17 -2.58 -7.55
CA ILE A 186 -2.17 -3.62 -7.87
C ILE A 186 -1.55 -4.94 -7.40
N GLU A 187 -2.21 -5.59 -6.45
CA GLU A 187 -1.65 -6.72 -5.70
C GLU A 187 -0.29 -6.30 -5.10
N ASP A 188 0.71 -7.16 -5.07
CA ASP A 188 2.01 -6.89 -4.45
C ASP A 188 3.03 -6.21 -5.41
N LYS A 189 2.54 -5.48 -6.42
CA LYS A 189 3.38 -4.83 -7.45
C LYS A 189 3.02 -3.36 -7.65
N MET A 190 4.03 -2.50 -7.66
CA MET A 190 3.93 -1.08 -7.94
C MET A 190 4.27 -0.79 -9.40
N PHE A 191 3.30 -0.33 -10.16
CA PHE A 191 3.41 0.06 -11.56
C PHE A 191 3.70 1.56 -11.65
N ILE A 192 4.72 1.94 -12.42
CA ILE A 192 5.08 3.34 -12.72
C ILE A 192 5.06 3.53 -14.23
N PHE A 193 4.37 4.58 -14.69
CA PHE A 193 4.31 4.91 -16.11
C PHE A 193 4.64 6.37 -16.41
N GLY A 194 5.51 6.56 -17.40
CA GLY A 194 5.83 7.84 -18.00
C GLY A 194 6.41 8.86 -17.02
N GLY A 195 5.96 10.11 -17.13
CA GLY A 195 6.47 11.26 -16.38
C GLY A 195 7.43 12.12 -17.19
N TYR A 196 8.19 12.98 -16.51
CA TYR A 196 9.11 13.95 -17.11
C TYR A 196 10.49 13.88 -16.46
N ARG A 197 11.53 14.12 -17.27
CA ARG A 197 12.92 14.38 -16.82
C ARG A 197 13.55 15.51 -17.65
N SER A 198 14.06 15.18 -18.84
CA SER A 198 14.47 16.14 -19.89
C SER A 198 13.47 16.19 -21.06
N LYS A 199 12.59 15.20 -21.12
CA LYS A 199 11.45 15.04 -22.02
C LYS A 199 10.37 14.24 -21.29
N CYS A 200 9.16 14.17 -21.85
CA CYS A 200 8.16 13.20 -21.41
C CYS A 200 8.60 11.75 -21.72
N LEU A 201 8.09 10.79 -20.94
CA LEU A 201 8.43 9.37 -21.02
C LEU A 201 7.18 8.50 -21.29
N ASN A 202 7.36 7.28 -21.81
CA ASN A 202 6.33 6.26 -22.05
C ASN A 202 6.77 4.84 -21.60
N ASP A 203 7.81 4.76 -20.79
CA ASP A 203 8.28 3.52 -20.17
C ASP A 203 7.32 3.07 -19.05
N LEU A 204 7.20 1.75 -18.91
CA LEU A 204 6.46 1.09 -17.83
C LEU A 204 7.46 0.32 -16.96
N HIS A 205 7.61 0.73 -15.71
CA HIS A 205 8.42 0.01 -14.72
C HIS A 205 7.52 -0.62 -13.68
N VAL A 206 7.86 -1.84 -13.26
CA VAL A 206 7.15 -2.59 -12.22
C VAL A 206 8.11 -2.99 -11.14
N LEU A 207 7.89 -2.47 -9.92
CA LEU A 207 8.56 -2.89 -8.70
C LEU A 207 7.75 -4.00 -8.04
N ASP A 208 8.38 -5.15 -7.89
CA ASP A 208 7.91 -6.21 -7.03
C ASP A 208 8.19 -5.86 -5.55
N LEU A 209 7.13 -5.74 -4.74
CA LEU A 209 7.22 -5.21 -3.37
C LEU A 209 7.60 -6.28 -2.33
N GLU A 210 7.66 -7.55 -2.73
CA GLU A 210 8.09 -8.67 -1.87
C GLU A 210 9.55 -9.08 -2.10
N THR A 211 10.13 -8.69 -3.24
CA THR A 211 11.56 -8.92 -3.57
C THR A 211 12.37 -7.63 -3.72
N LEU A 212 11.71 -6.47 -3.69
CA LEU A 212 12.29 -5.14 -3.92
C LEU A 212 13.06 -5.06 -5.27
N THR A 213 12.49 -5.72 -6.28
CA THR A 213 13.09 -5.86 -7.62
C THR A 213 12.32 -5.06 -8.65
N TRP A 214 13.00 -4.15 -9.35
CA TRP A 214 12.48 -3.47 -10.53
C TRP A 214 12.61 -4.32 -11.79
N SER A 215 11.58 -4.25 -12.62
CA SER A 215 11.54 -4.80 -13.97
C SER A 215 10.96 -3.77 -14.94
N GLU A 216 11.36 -3.84 -16.20
CA GLU A 216 10.74 -3.12 -17.33
C GLU A 216 10.07 -4.18 -18.22
N PRO A 217 8.83 -4.61 -17.91
CA PRO A 217 8.20 -5.72 -18.61
C PRO A 217 7.86 -5.35 -20.06
N THR A 218 8.09 -6.30 -20.98
CA THR A 218 7.60 -6.19 -22.35
C THR A 218 6.07 -6.11 -22.35
N THR A 219 5.53 -5.05 -22.91
CA THR A 219 4.07 -4.87 -23.06
C THR A 219 3.63 -5.12 -24.50
N SER A 220 2.34 -5.44 -24.69
CA SER A 220 1.74 -5.66 -26.01
C SER A 220 0.54 -4.71 -26.24
N GLY A 221 0.11 -4.56 -27.49
CA GLY A 221 -1.02 -3.70 -27.86
C GLY A 221 -0.67 -2.21 -27.96
N GLU A 222 -1.68 -1.35 -27.82
CA GLU A 222 -1.54 0.10 -28.07
C GLU A 222 -1.13 0.86 -26.81
N ALA A 223 0.19 0.92 -26.57
CA ALA A 223 0.77 1.65 -25.45
C ALA A 223 0.58 3.18 -25.57
N PRO A 224 0.41 3.93 -24.46
CA PRO A 224 0.27 5.38 -24.52
C PRO A 224 1.55 6.08 -24.99
N SER A 225 1.40 7.12 -25.80
CA SER A 225 2.50 8.00 -26.21
C SER A 225 3.12 8.77 -25.03
N ALA A 226 4.38 9.21 -25.18
CA ALA A 226 5.17 9.82 -24.11
C ALA A 226 4.50 11.03 -23.45
N ARG A 227 4.23 10.92 -22.13
CA ARG A 227 3.39 11.85 -21.38
C ARG A 227 3.78 11.99 -19.90
N SER A 228 3.45 13.15 -19.35
CA SER A 228 3.52 13.47 -17.93
C SER A 228 2.20 14.12 -17.49
N SER A 229 1.92 14.17 -16.18
CA SER A 229 0.72 14.82 -15.63
C SER A 229 -0.62 14.27 -16.18
N HIS A 230 -0.62 13.04 -16.69
CA HIS A 230 -1.80 12.18 -16.80
C HIS A 230 -2.23 11.71 -15.41
N SER A 231 -3.44 11.17 -15.30
CA SER A 231 -3.89 10.47 -14.08
C SER A 231 -4.16 9.00 -14.37
N VAL A 232 -4.15 8.20 -13.29
CA VAL A 232 -4.44 6.76 -13.34
C VAL A 232 -5.25 6.33 -12.12
N CYS A 233 -5.97 5.22 -12.23
CA CYS A 233 -6.60 4.53 -11.11
C CYS A 233 -6.70 3.02 -11.40
N SER A 234 -6.98 2.22 -10.37
CA SER A 234 -7.16 0.77 -10.48
C SER A 234 -8.63 0.42 -10.45
N VAL A 235 -9.03 -0.50 -11.34
CA VAL A 235 -10.34 -1.17 -11.30
C VAL A 235 -10.11 -2.66 -11.53
N GLY A 236 -10.13 -3.44 -10.45
CA GLY A 236 -9.61 -4.81 -10.45
C GLY A 236 -8.13 -4.85 -10.88
N LYS A 237 -7.76 -5.85 -11.68
CA LYS A 237 -6.40 -6.01 -12.26
C LYS A 237 -6.15 -5.13 -13.51
N ARG A 238 -6.79 -3.95 -13.58
CA ARG A 238 -6.64 -3.00 -14.69
C ARG A 238 -6.21 -1.63 -14.17
N MET A 239 -5.14 -1.12 -14.73
CA MET A 239 -4.70 0.27 -14.56
C MET A 239 -5.35 1.10 -15.68
N ILE A 240 -6.32 1.94 -15.33
CA ILE A 240 -6.97 2.88 -16.25
C ILE A 240 -6.17 4.17 -16.27
N LEU A 241 -5.82 4.68 -17.45
CA LEU A 241 -5.02 5.90 -17.66
C LEU A 241 -5.78 6.88 -18.56
N PHE A 242 -5.78 8.16 -18.19
CA PHE A 242 -6.43 9.21 -18.99
C PHE A 242 -5.53 10.45 -19.20
N GLY A 243 -5.57 10.97 -20.44
CA GLY A 243 -5.05 12.27 -20.83
C GLY A 243 -3.55 12.47 -20.55
N GLY A 244 -3.19 13.66 -20.05
CA GLY A 244 -1.82 14.08 -19.76
C GLY A 244 -1.25 15.07 -20.77
N SER A 245 0.04 15.39 -20.62
CA SER A 245 0.82 16.29 -21.47
C SER A 245 2.02 15.57 -22.08
N GLY A 246 2.04 15.45 -23.40
CA GLY A 246 3.15 14.95 -24.22
C GLY A 246 3.60 16.00 -25.23
N ALA A 247 3.65 15.64 -26.51
CA ALA A 247 3.80 16.61 -27.61
C ALA A 247 2.59 17.55 -27.76
N ARG A 248 1.44 17.17 -27.20
CA ARG A 248 0.21 17.95 -26.99
C ARG A 248 -0.45 17.48 -25.68
N TYR A 249 -1.48 18.17 -25.20
CA TYR A 249 -2.39 17.58 -24.22
C TYR A 249 -3.24 16.48 -24.88
N SER A 250 -3.67 15.51 -24.08
CA SER A 250 -4.45 14.35 -24.54
C SER A 250 -5.79 14.25 -23.78
N ASN A 251 -6.80 13.71 -24.45
CA ASN A 251 -8.04 13.14 -23.88
C ASN A 251 -8.17 11.64 -24.18
N GLU A 252 -7.08 10.97 -24.56
CA GLU A 252 -7.09 9.54 -24.83
C GLU A 252 -7.29 8.75 -23.54
N LEU A 253 -8.05 7.67 -23.65
CA LEU A 253 -8.29 6.68 -22.61
C LEU A 253 -7.52 5.39 -22.94
N PHE A 254 -6.80 4.86 -21.98
CA PHE A 254 -6.08 3.60 -22.09
C PHE A 254 -6.37 2.70 -20.88
N SER A 255 -6.24 1.39 -21.05
CA SER A 255 -6.11 0.46 -19.92
C SER A 255 -4.96 -0.51 -20.14
N LEU A 256 -4.11 -0.67 -19.13
CA LEU A 256 -3.21 -1.82 -19.01
C LEU A 256 -3.92 -2.92 -18.22
N ASP A 257 -3.99 -4.12 -18.79
CA ASP A 257 -4.26 -5.34 -18.05
C ASP A 257 -2.95 -5.81 -17.39
N THR A 258 -2.91 -5.88 -16.05
CA THR A 258 -1.68 -6.17 -15.31
C THR A 258 -1.34 -7.66 -15.21
N THR A 259 -2.20 -8.54 -15.73
CA THR A 259 -1.96 -9.99 -15.75
C THR A 259 -1.29 -10.41 -17.06
N THR A 260 -1.69 -9.77 -18.16
CA THR A 260 -1.21 -10.04 -19.54
C THR A 260 -0.21 -9.00 -20.06
N MET A 261 0.02 -7.91 -19.31
CA MET A 261 0.83 -6.76 -19.71
C MET A 261 0.40 -6.15 -21.07
N LYS A 262 -0.90 -6.24 -21.37
CA LYS A 262 -1.48 -5.73 -22.61
C LYS A 262 -2.11 -4.35 -22.41
N TRP A 263 -1.66 -3.37 -23.19
CA TRP A 263 -2.33 -2.10 -23.35
C TRP A 263 -3.45 -2.17 -24.38
N THR A 264 -4.59 -1.61 -24.02
CA THR A 264 -5.71 -1.32 -24.93
C THR A 264 -5.95 0.18 -24.91
N LYS A 265 -5.91 0.82 -26.08
CA LYS A 265 -6.47 2.15 -26.31
C LYS A 265 -7.99 2.01 -26.47
N HIS A 266 -8.75 2.92 -25.87
CA HIS A 266 -10.22 2.92 -25.95
C HIS A 266 -10.70 4.13 -26.72
N ASP A 267 -11.81 3.95 -27.45
CA ASP A 267 -12.53 5.07 -28.05
C ASP A 267 -13.09 6.01 -26.97
N VAL A 268 -13.14 7.30 -27.29
CA VAL A 268 -13.50 8.35 -26.34
C VAL A 268 -15.00 8.64 -26.45
N LEU A 269 -15.80 7.73 -25.89
CA LEU A 269 -17.25 7.68 -26.05
C LEU A 269 -18.04 8.56 -25.06
N GLY A 270 -19.29 8.89 -25.41
CA GLY A 270 -20.24 9.60 -24.55
C GLY A 270 -20.01 11.12 -24.46
N THR A 271 -19.88 11.64 -23.24
CA THR A 271 -19.64 13.07 -22.92
C THR A 271 -18.28 13.26 -22.23
N PRO A 272 -17.17 13.09 -22.97
CA PRO A 272 -15.84 12.99 -22.40
C PRO A 272 -15.29 14.31 -21.85
N PRO A 273 -14.29 14.22 -20.94
CA PRO A 273 -13.45 15.37 -20.62
C PRO A 273 -12.66 15.81 -21.85
N SER A 274 -12.60 17.13 -22.11
CA SER A 274 -11.65 17.69 -23.08
C SER A 274 -10.20 17.37 -22.71
N GLU A 275 -9.29 17.51 -23.66
CA GLU A 275 -7.85 17.29 -23.49
C GLU A 275 -7.34 18.02 -22.26
N ARG A 276 -6.59 17.32 -21.41
CA ARG A 276 -6.18 17.87 -20.10
C ARG A 276 -4.99 17.19 -19.46
N TRP A 277 -4.28 17.96 -18.65
CA TRP A 277 -3.21 17.53 -17.75
C TRP A 277 -3.49 18.06 -16.33
N CYS A 278 -2.86 17.46 -15.32
CA CYS A 278 -2.94 17.87 -13.91
C CYS A 278 -4.38 17.89 -13.32
N HIS A 279 -5.23 17.01 -13.84
CA HIS A 279 -6.50 16.59 -13.25
C HIS A 279 -6.26 15.53 -12.17
N THR A 280 -7.31 15.00 -11.56
CA THR A 280 -7.26 13.81 -10.70
C THR A 280 -8.30 12.77 -11.13
N MET A 281 -8.03 11.49 -10.80
CA MET A 281 -8.93 10.36 -11.02
C MET A 281 -9.08 9.56 -9.72
N CYS A 282 -10.30 9.14 -9.41
CA CYS A 282 -10.63 8.30 -8.25
C CYS A 282 -11.58 7.16 -8.68
N SER A 283 -11.24 5.91 -8.34
CA SER A 283 -12.09 4.75 -8.60
C SER A 283 -13.10 4.51 -7.46
N PHE A 284 -14.35 4.26 -7.83
CA PHE A 284 -15.46 3.92 -6.94
C PHE A 284 -16.15 2.68 -7.51
N GLY A 285 -15.72 1.50 -7.07
CA GLY A 285 -16.13 0.23 -7.69
C GLY A 285 -15.76 0.19 -9.18
N LYS A 286 -16.75 0.01 -10.06
CA LYS A 286 -16.62 -0.04 -11.53
C LYS A 286 -16.72 1.33 -12.23
N LYS A 287 -16.63 2.44 -11.49
CA LYS A 287 -16.71 3.79 -12.07
C LYS A 287 -15.50 4.62 -11.67
N VAL A 288 -15.05 5.49 -12.58
CA VAL A 288 -13.89 6.35 -12.38
C VAL A 288 -14.31 7.80 -12.49
N ILE A 289 -14.20 8.52 -11.38
CA ILE A 289 -14.53 9.94 -11.29
C ILE A 289 -13.28 10.77 -11.60
N THR A 290 -13.38 11.63 -12.60
CA THR A 290 -12.33 12.57 -13.03
C THR A 290 -12.73 14.00 -12.66
N PHE A 291 -11.80 14.74 -12.05
CA PHE A 291 -12.04 16.13 -11.65
C PHE A 291 -10.92 17.09 -12.10
N GLY A 292 -11.35 18.27 -12.56
CA GLY A 292 -10.48 19.41 -12.83
C GLY A 292 -9.42 19.19 -13.92
N GLY A 293 -8.25 19.77 -13.71
CA GLY A 293 -7.16 19.87 -14.68
C GLY A 293 -7.23 21.13 -15.54
N SER A 294 -6.35 21.23 -16.53
CA SER A 294 -6.39 22.32 -17.52
C SER A 294 -5.93 21.91 -18.92
N ASN A 295 -6.12 22.81 -19.87
CA ASN A 295 -5.39 22.93 -21.13
C ASN A 295 -5.09 24.42 -21.42
N ASP A 296 -4.49 24.73 -22.56
CA ASP A 296 -4.05 26.09 -22.93
C ASP A 296 -5.19 27.14 -22.88
N LYS A 297 -6.44 26.69 -23.01
CA LYS A 297 -7.62 27.56 -23.10
C LYS A 297 -8.28 27.81 -21.74
N ARG A 298 -8.30 26.81 -20.85
CA ARG A 298 -8.99 26.90 -19.54
C ARG A 298 -8.57 25.83 -18.54
N LYS A 299 -8.77 26.15 -17.26
CA LYS A 299 -8.95 25.16 -16.18
C LYS A 299 -10.38 24.62 -16.18
N ASP A 300 -10.60 23.48 -15.53
CA ASP A 300 -11.92 22.87 -15.38
C ASP A 300 -12.31 22.70 -13.90
N ASN A 301 -13.62 22.64 -13.62
CA ASN A 301 -14.24 22.18 -12.37
C ASN A 301 -15.46 21.28 -12.60
N LYS A 302 -15.69 20.81 -13.83
CA LYS A 302 -16.67 19.76 -14.09
C LYS A 302 -16.18 18.43 -13.50
N VAL A 303 -17.15 17.62 -13.08
CA VAL A 303 -16.93 16.22 -12.76
C VAL A 303 -17.36 15.38 -13.96
N TYR A 304 -16.54 14.39 -14.29
CA TYR A 304 -16.82 13.40 -15.32
C TYR A 304 -16.74 12.00 -14.69
N ILE A 305 -17.60 11.09 -15.12
CA ILE A 305 -17.61 9.71 -14.65
C ILE A 305 -17.52 8.77 -15.86
N LEU A 306 -16.42 8.03 -15.94
CA LEU A 306 -16.24 6.90 -16.84
C LEU A 306 -16.86 5.66 -16.21
N ASP A 307 -17.70 4.94 -16.96
CA ASP A 307 -18.08 3.57 -16.62
C ASP A 307 -17.05 2.59 -17.21
N THR A 308 -16.46 1.70 -16.41
CA THR A 308 -15.38 0.83 -16.90
C THR A 308 -15.84 -0.49 -17.51
N ASP A 309 -17.15 -0.80 -17.45
CA ASP A 309 -17.72 -1.92 -18.19
C ASP A 309 -17.99 -1.52 -19.65
N THR A 310 -18.48 -0.30 -19.90
CA THR A 310 -18.79 0.20 -21.27
C THR A 310 -17.70 1.08 -21.88
N MET A 311 -16.81 1.65 -21.06
CA MET A 311 -15.86 2.71 -21.42
C MET A 311 -16.49 4.03 -21.91
N GLU A 312 -17.76 4.27 -21.58
CA GLU A 312 -18.45 5.53 -21.90
C GLU A 312 -18.30 6.59 -20.80
N TRP A 313 -18.13 7.85 -21.21
CA TRP A 313 -18.09 8.99 -20.30
C TRP A 313 -19.46 9.64 -20.10
N SER A 314 -19.76 9.98 -18.86
CA SER A 314 -20.86 10.84 -18.47
C SER A 314 -20.35 12.12 -17.79
N GLN A 315 -21.00 13.27 -18.02
CA GLN A 315 -20.70 14.51 -17.32
C GLN A 315 -21.91 14.97 -16.47
N PRO A 316 -22.21 14.28 -15.34
CA PRO A 316 -23.37 14.59 -14.51
C PRO A 316 -23.34 16.03 -13.96
N PRO A 317 -24.51 16.65 -13.73
CA PRO A 317 -24.59 17.95 -13.09
C PRO A 317 -24.14 17.86 -11.62
N THR A 318 -23.38 18.84 -11.16
CA THR A 318 -22.95 18.95 -9.75
C THR A 318 -23.61 20.14 -9.07
N SER A 319 -23.93 20.00 -7.78
CA SER A 319 -24.61 21.03 -6.99
C SER A 319 -23.87 21.38 -5.70
N GLY A 320 -24.34 22.37 -4.94
CA GLY A 320 -23.76 22.78 -3.67
C GLY A 320 -22.52 23.68 -3.82
N ASN A 321 -21.58 23.58 -2.88
CA ASN A 321 -20.41 24.44 -2.80
C ASN A 321 -19.33 23.95 -3.78
N CYS A 322 -19.56 24.10 -5.09
CA CYS A 322 -18.66 23.60 -6.13
C CYS A 322 -17.26 24.28 -6.05
N PRO A 323 -16.16 23.52 -6.19
CA PRO A 323 -14.81 24.11 -6.19
C PRO A 323 -14.58 24.99 -7.42
N ILE A 324 -13.72 26.00 -7.29
CA ILE A 324 -13.24 26.78 -8.45
C ILE A 324 -12.42 25.91 -9.43
N PRO A 325 -12.40 26.25 -10.74
CA PRO A 325 -11.55 25.59 -11.73
C PRO A 325 -10.08 25.52 -11.34
N ARG A 326 -9.54 24.30 -11.29
CA ARG A 326 -8.23 24.02 -10.67
C ARG A 326 -7.48 22.88 -11.33
N GLN A 327 -6.16 22.93 -11.21
CA GLN A 327 -5.24 21.86 -11.57
C GLN A 327 -4.21 21.62 -10.46
N LEU A 328 -3.37 20.59 -10.58
CA LEU A 328 -2.23 20.32 -9.70
C LEU A 328 -2.62 20.03 -8.22
N HIS A 329 -3.90 19.74 -8.00
CA HIS A 329 -4.52 19.34 -6.73
C HIS A 329 -4.35 17.84 -6.49
N THR A 330 -4.65 17.36 -5.29
CA THR A 330 -4.88 15.93 -5.05
C THR A 330 -6.36 15.65 -4.85
N ALA A 331 -6.74 14.39 -5.07
CA ALA A 331 -8.03 13.87 -4.69
C ALA A 331 -7.91 12.42 -4.22
N VAL A 332 -8.82 11.99 -3.35
CA VAL A 332 -8.91 10.61 -2.85
C VAL A 332 -10.37 10.15 -2.72
N ALA A 333 -10.58 8.83 -2.73
CA ALA A 333 -11.89 8.19 -2.53
C ALA A 333 -12.01 7.64 -1.10
N ILE A 334 -12.99 8.11 -0.32
CA ILE A 334 -13.31 7.58 1.01
C ILE A 334 -14.82 7.31 1.07
N GLY A 335 -15.23 6.03 1.07
CA GLY A 335 -16.63 5.63 0.98
C GLY A 335 -17.30 6.20 -0.28
N GLU A 336 -18.50 6.78 -0.13
CA GLU A 336 -19.19 7.52 -1.20
C GLU A 336 -18.73 8.98 -1.37
N SER A 337 -17.47 9.29 -1.04
CA SER A 337 -16.95 10.66 -1.10
C SER A 337 -15.63 10.77 -1.87
N MET A 338 -15.57 11.71 -2.81
CA MET A 338 -14.32 12.20 -3.40
C MET A 338 -13.89 13.45 -2.65
N ILE A 339 -12.77 13.37 -1.93
CA ILE A 339 -12.18 14.50 -1.20
C ILE A 339 -11.11 15.14 -2.08
N VAL A 340 -11.13 16.46 -2.26
CA VAL A 340 -10.22 17.24 -3.10
C VAL A 340 -9.52 18.30 -2.27
N PHE A 341 -8.18 18.38 -2.33
CA PHE A 341 -7.40 19.38 -1.60
C PHE A 341 -6.47 20.20 -2.50
N GLY A 342 -6.52 21.52 -2.31
CA GLY A 342 -5.53 22.47 -2.82
C GLY A 342 -5.38 22.53 -4.34
N GLY A 343 -4.14 22.62 -4.82
CA GLY A 343 -3.78 22.83 -6.22
C GLY A 343 -3.59 24.31 -6.58
N TRP A 344 -3.86 24.66 -7.85
CA TRP A 344 -3.72 26.01 -8.39
C TRP A 344 -4.94 26.42 -9.22
N GLY A 345 -5.56 27.55 -8.85
CA GLY A 345 -6.87 28.01 -9.34
C GLY A 345 -6.81 29.32 -10.13
N LYS A 346 -7.49 30.37 -9.65
CA LYS A 346 -7.50 31.72 -10.25
C LYS A 346 -6.16 32.45 -10.01
N HIS A 347 -5.10 31.98 -10.66
CA HIS A 347 -3.72 32.49 -10.57
C HIS A 347 -3.04 32.39 -9.19
N GLN A 348 -3.66 31.69 -8.23
CA GLN A 348 -3.15 31.45 -6.88
C GLN A 348 -3.12 29.95 -6.55
N GLU A 349 -2.13 29.52 -5.75
CA GLU A 349 -2.18 28.23 -5.06
C GLU A 349 -3.28 28.19 -4.00
N LEU A 350 -3.75 26.99 -3.69
CA LEU A 350 -4.92 26.76 -2.85
C LEU A 350 -4.61 25.79 -1.69
N ASN A 351 -5.29 26.01 -0.55
CA ASN A 351 -5.42 25.09 0.59
C ASN A 351 -6.89 24.88 0.99
N ASP A 352 -7.81 25.12 0.06
CA ASP A 352 -9.21 24.80 0.26
C ASP A 352 -9.45 23.28 0.14
N LEU A 353 -10.41 22.79 0.92
CA LEU A 353 -10.82 21.40 0.98
C LEU A 353 -12.27 21.30 0.50
N TYR A 354 -12.56 20.30 -0.34
CA TYR A 354 -13.91 20.03 -0.82
C TYR A 354 -14.21 18.54 -0.78
N ILE A 355 -15.47 18.20 -0.49
CA ILE A 355 -15.97 16.83 -0.44
C ILE A 355 -17.15 16.75 -1.42
N LEU A 356 -17.03 15.92 -2.44
CA LEU A 356 -18.11 15.54 -3.35
C LEU A 356 -18.72 14.23 -2.86
N ASN A 357 -19.99 14.23 -2.46
CA ASN A 357 -20.72 12.98 -2.31
C ASN A 357 -21.03 12.42 -3.72
N THR A 358 -20.53 11.23 -4.02
CA THR A 358 -20.56 10.62 -5.36
C THR A 358 -21.93 10.06 -5.74
N ARG A 359 -22.81 9.84 -4.77
CA ARG A 359 -24.19 9.39 -4.96
C ARG A 359 -25.13 10.52 -5.39
N THR A 360 -24.97 11.71 -4.81
CA THR A 360 -25.84 12.88 -5.02
C THR A 360 -25.22 13.97 -5.92
N MET A 361 -23.95 13.83 -6.28
CA MET A 361 -23.16 14.81 -7.02
C MET A 361 -23.12 16.21 -6.36
N LYS A 362 -23.31 16.26 -5.03
CA LYS A 362 -23.30 17.49 -4.24
C LYS A 362 -21.94 17.72 -3.60
N TRP A 363 -21.39 18.90 -3.84
CA TRP A 363 -20.18 19.40 -3.19
C TRP A 363 -20.49 20.10 -1.86
N VAL A 364 -19.63 19.82 -0.88
CA VAL A 364 -19.54 20.53 0.39
C VAL A 364 -18.13 21.08 0.53
N CYS A 365 -18.02 22.33 0.98
CA CYS A 365 -16.79 22.88 1.53
C CYS A 365 -16.96 22.81 3.06
N PRO A 366 -16.33 21.87 3.77
CA PRO A 366 -16.45 21.78 5.22
C PRO A 366 -15.84 23.01 5.90
N LYS A 367 -16.40 23.40 7.04
CA LYS A 367 -15.69 24.30 7.95
C LYS A 367 -14.56 23.52 8.60
N ILE A 368 -13.38 24.12 8.70
CA ILE A 368 -12.22 23.54 9.36
C ILE A 368 -11.91 24.38 10.58
N GLU A 369 -11.85 23.74 11.75
CA GLU A 369 -11.67 24.40 13.05
C GLU A 369 -10.23 24.24 13.59
N THR A 370 -9.36 23.71 12.73
CA THR A 370 -7.99 23.25 13.02
C THR A 370 -6.97 23.83 12.02
N VAL A 371 -5.69 23.52 12.20
CA VAL A 371 -4.60 24.08 11.37
C VAL A 371 -4.62 23.51 9.95
N VAL A 372 -5.28 24.23 9.04
CA VAL A 372 -5.26 23.93 7.59
C VAL A 372 -3.80 23.94 7.08
N PRO A 373 -3.36 22.96 6.26
CA PRO A 373 -2.05 23.01 5.63
C PRO A 373 -1.89 24.27 4.78
N CYS A 374 -0.66 24.73 4.60
CA CYS A 374 -0.38 25.80 3.65
C CYS A 374 -0.75 25.41 2.20
N CYS A 375 -1.05 26.42 1.37
CA CYS A 375 -1.42 26.24 -0.03
C CYS A 375 -0.41 25.38 -0.78
N ARG A 376 -0.86 24.35 -1.50
CA ARG A 376 0.07 23.38 -2.10
C ARG A 376 -0.41 22.79 -3.42
N GLN A 377 0.53 22.67 -4.34
CA GLN A 377 0.37 22.06 -5.66
C GLN A 377 1.44 20.98 -5.89
N LEU A 378 1.14 19.98 -6.72
CA LEU A 378 2.03 18.83 -6.98
C LEU A 378 2.49 18.08 -5.70
N HIS A 379 1.64 18.10 -4.68
CA HIS A 379 1.71 17.21 -3.53
C HIS A 379 1.10 15.84 -3.90
N SER A 380 1.33 14.83 -3.08
CA SER A 380 0.64 13.53 -3.21
C SER A 380 -0.34 13.32 -2.06
N ALA A 381 -1.21 12.32 -2.19
CA ALA A 381 -2.20 11.96 -1.19
C ALA A 381 -2.51 10.46 -1.22
N TRP A 382 -2.97 9.92 -0.09
CA TRP A 382 -3.49 8.56 0.04
C TRP A 382 -4.62 8.52 1.08
N VAL A 383 -5.25 7.35 1.19
CA VAL A 383 -6.25 7.05 2.23
C VAL A 383 -5.66 6.02 3.17
N TYR A 384 -5.87 6.20 4.47
CA TYR A 384 -5.55 5.19 5.47
C TYR A 384 -6.49 5.34 6.68
N ASN A 385 -7.04 4.24 7.19
CA ASN A 385 -7.99 4.17 8.31
C ASN A 385 -9.09 5.25 8.26
N GLY A 386 -9.72 5.42 7.09
CA GLY A 386 -10.81 6.38 6.87
C GLY A 386 -10.40 7.86 6.80
N LYS A 387 -9.11 8.18 6.94
CA LYS A 387 -8.55 9.54 6.82
C LYS A 387 -7.90 9.76 5.45
N MET A 388 -7.97 10.98 4.95
CA MET A 388 -7.09 11.45 3.88
C MET A 388 -5.74 11.84 4.47
N TYR A 389 -4.65 11.48 3.81
CA TYR A 389 -3.31 11.99 4.12
C TYR A 389 -2.75 12.72 2.89
N THR A 390 -1.93 13.73 3.13
CA THR A 390 -1.19 14.46 2.08
C THR A 390 0.29 14.52 2.43
N LEU A 391 1.15 14.53 1.41
CA LEU A 391 2.60 14.65 1.55
C LEU A 391 3.16 15.76 0.66
N GLY A 392 3.88 16.69 1.30
CA GLY A 392 4.82 17.60 0.65
C GLY A 392 4.21 18.47 -0.45
N GLY A 393 4.89 18.57 -1.59
CA GLY A 393 4.49 19.40 -2.73
C GLY A 393 5.24 20.74 -2.79
N TYR A 394 4.57 21.77 -3.31
CA TYR A 394 5.19 23.06 -3.64
C TYR A 394 4.27 24.26 -3.36
N PHE A 395 4.86 25.35 -2.88
CA PHE A 395 4.22 26.65 -2.67
C PHE A 395 5.19 27.81 -2.94
N LYS A 396 4.83 28.75 -3.80
CA LYS A 396 5.66 29.87 -4.27
C LYS A 396 7.01 29.40 -4.85
N ASN A 397 8.03 29.29 -4.00
CA ASN A 397 9.36 28.76 -4.29
C ASN A 397 9.83 27.66 -3.31
N LYS A 398 9.06 27.38 -2.23
CA LYS A 398 9.39 26.36 -1.24
C LYS A 398 8.76 25.01 -1.61
N ARG A 399 9.53 23.93 -1.48
CA ARG A 399 9.03 22.55 -1.50
C ARG A 399 8.80 22.05 -0.08
N MET A 400 8.13 20.91 0.04
CA MET A 400 7.80 20.35 1.34
C MET A 400 7.89 18.82 1.31
N ILE A 401 7.93 18.22 2.50
CA ILE A 401 7.82 16.77 2.75
C ILE A 401 7.06 16.52 4.07
N ASP A 402 6.27 17.51 4.48
CA ASP A 402 5.37 17.43 5.62
C ASP A 402 4.22 16.47 5.35
N VAL A 403 3.78 15.75 6.38
CA VAL A 403 2.58 14.89 6.32
C VAL A 403 1.47 15.57 7.11
N TYR A 404 0.32 15.74 6.47
CA TYR A 404 -0.91 16.21 7.12
C TYR A 404 -2.01 15.18 6.90
N CYS A 405 -2.78 14.87 7.95
CA CYS A 405 -3.98 14.04 7.82
C CYS A 405 -5.26 14.86 8.05
N PHE A 406 -6.27 14.61 7.23
CA PHE A 406 -7.64 15.10 7.39
C PHE A 406 -8.54 13.91 7.74
N LYS A 407 -9.20 13.99 8.90
CA LYS A 407 -10.29 13.09 9.26
C LYS A 407 -11.59 13.73 8.77
N PRO A 408 -12.29 13.17 7.76
CA PRO A 408 -13.64 13.64 7.47
C PRO A 408 -14.54 13.45 8.69
N ASP A 409 -15.39 14.43 8.97
CA ASP A 409 -16.59 14.21 9.80
C ASP A 409 -17.31 12.96 9.29
N GLN A 410 -17.80 12.15 10.22
CA GLN A 410 -18.27 10.79 9.96
C GLN A 410 -19.16 10.74 8.71
N THR A 411 -18.62 10.23 7.60
CA THR A 411 -19.41 9.78 6.47
C THR A 411 -20.25 8.62 6.99
N VAL A 412 -21.52 8.91 7.31
CA VAL A 412 -22.39 8.14 8.23
C VAL A 412 -22.50 6.65 7.88
N SER A 413 -22.30 6.32 6.60
CA SER A 413 -22.12 4.96 6.06
C SER A 413 -20.81 4.29 6.47
N SER A 414 -19.65 4.88 6.15
CA SER A 414 -18.42 4.14 5.87
C SER A 414 -17.78 3.39 7.04
N LEU A 415 -17.91 3.88 8.29
CA LEU A 415 -17.36 3.19 9.46
C LEU A 415 -18.33 2.13 10.02
N ARG A 416 -19.64 2.39 9.97
CA ARG A 416 -20.65 1.47 10.49
C ARG A 416 -20.83 0.28 9.55
N GLU A 417 -20.93 0.54 8.24
CA GLU A 417 -21.12 -0.51 7.23
C GLU A 417 -19.90 -1.42 7.09
N LEU A 418 -18.68 -0.89 7.13
CA LEU A 418 -17.46 -1.70 7.07
C LEU A 418 -17.33 -2.70 8.24
N CYS A 419 -17.69 -2.27 9.46
CA CYS A 419 -17.72 -3.17 10.62
C CYS A 419 -18.81 -4.24 10.49
N ILE A 420 -20.00 -3.88 10.00
CA ILE A 420 -21.10 -4.82 9.77
C ILE A 420 -20.72 -5.84 8.67
N GLU A 421 -20.09 -5.40 7.58
CA GLU A 421 -19.67 -6.26 6.47
C GLU A 421 -18.52 -7.20 6.89
N THR A 422 -17.51 -6.69 7.61
CA THR A 422 -16.40 -7.53 8.14
C THR A 422 -16.91 -8.64 9.07
N ILE A 423 -17.92 -8.35 9.89
CA ILE A 423 -18.54 -9.33 10.81
C ILE A 423 -19.50 -10.27 10.06
N ALA A 424 -20.15 -9.80 9.00
CA ALA A 424 -20.93 -10.66 8.10
C ALA A 424 -20.04 -11.52 7.18
N GLU A 425 -18.76 -11.20 7.02
CA GLU A 425 -17.79 -12.03 6.30
C GLU A 425 -17.41 -13.29 7.10
N ASP A 426 -17.08 -13.15 8.39
CA ASP A 426 -16.66 -14.24 9.29
C ASP A 426 -17.30 -14.09 10.69
N ILE A 427 -18.59 -14.45 10.83
CA ILE A 427 -19.33 -14.29 12.09
C ILE A 427 -18.73 -15.10 13.25
N PHE A 428 -18.26 -16.32 13.00
CA PHE A 428 -17.81 -17.26 14.04
C PHE A 428 -16.63 -16.70 14.84
N LYS A 429 -15.76 -15.93 14.20
CA LYS A 429 -14.63 -15.24 14.84
C LYS A 429 -15.03 -14.11 15.79
N TYR A 430 -16.20 -13.52 15.62
CA TYR A 430 -16.67 -12.37 16.44
C TYR A 430 -17.78 -12.73 17.44
N VAL A 431 -18.30 -13.97 17.39
CA VAL A 431 -19.18 -14.59 18.40
C VAL A 431 -18.86 -14.18 19.85
N PRO A 432 -17.60 -14.29 20.35
CA PRO A 432 -17.33 -14.09 21.77
C PRO A 432 -17.57 -12.66 22.26
N ILE A 433 -17.55 -11.67 21.37
CA ILE A 433 -17.71 -10.25 21.71
C ILE A 433 -19.13 -9.70 21.51
N PHE A 434 -20.06 -10.48 20.95
CA PHE A 434 -21.42 -9.99 20.66
C PHE A 434 -22.22 -9.61 21.92
N ASN A 435 -21.90 -10.21 23.08
CA ASN A 435 -22.50 -9.85 24.36
C ASN A 435 -22.20 -8.40 24.83
N TYR A 436 -21.24 -7.71 24.19
CA TYR A 436 -20.83 -6.35 24.53
C TYR A 436 -21.32 -5.29 23.52
N PHE A 437 -22.09 -5.68 22.51
CA PHE A 437 -22.57 -4.77 21.46
C PHE A 437 -23.96 -4.19 21.78
N PRO A 438 -24.23 -2.91 21.42
CA PRO A 438 -25.60 -2.37 21.45
C PRO A 438 -26.55 -3.13 20.53
N GLU A 439 -27.82 -3.25 20.93
CA GLU A 439 -28.82 -4.04 20.20
C GLU A 439 -29.02 -3.55 18.75
N GLU A 440 -28.97 -2.24 18.49
CA GLU A 440 -29.12 -1.69 17.12
C GLU A 440 -27.88 -1.91 16.23
N ILE A 441 -26.79 -2.47 16.77
CA ILE A 441 -25.65 -2.97 16.00
C ILE A 441 -25.83 -4.46 15.71
N LEU A 442 -26.24 -5.25 16.71
CA LEU A 442 -26.53 -6.68 16.54
C LEU A 442 -27.65 -6.91 15.50
N TYR A 443 -28.73 -6.13 15.56
CA TYR A 443 -29.81 -6.17 14.57
C TYR A 443 -29.29 -5.98 13.12
N GLN A 444 -28.40 -5.01 12.91
CA GLN A 444 -27.84 -4.70 11.59
C GLN A 444 -26.94 -5.84 11.07
N ILE A 445 -26.13 -6.45 11.94
CA ILE A 445 -25.27 -7.60 11.62
C ILE A 445 -26.10 -8.80 11.18
N PHE A 446 -27.10 -9.20 11.99
CA PHE A 446 -27.96 -10.34 11.66
C PHE A 446 -28.81 -10.10 10.40
N SER A 447 -29.27 -8.86 10.17
CA SER A 447 -30.00 -8.50 8.94
C SER A 447 -29.14 -8.66 7.68
N ARG A 448 -27.87 -8.20 7.70
CA ARG A 448 -26.96 -8.37 6.55
C ARG A 448 -26.56 -9.84 6.33
N LEU A 449 -26.40 -10.65 7.38
CA LEU A 449 -26.12 -12.09 7.26
C LEU A 449 -27.26 -12.87 6.58
N SER A 450 -28.52 -12.63 6.97
CA SER A 450 -29.69 -13.23 6.30
C SER A 450 -29.80 -12.78 4.84
N GLN A 451 -29.55 -11.50 4.56
CA GLN A 451 -29.52 -10.98 3.18
C GLN A 451 -28.43 -11.64 2.31
N ALA A 452 -27.26 -11.96 2.91
CA ALA A 452 -26.16 -12.67 2.27
C ALA A 452 -26.36 -14.19 2.19
N GLY A 453 -27.43 -14.74 2.79
CA GLY A 453 -27.73 -16.18 2.79
C GLY A 453 -26.76 -17.03 3.64
N LYS A 454 -26.10 -16.43 4.64
CA LYS A 454 -25.14 -17.14 5.51
C LYS A 454 -25.81 -17.73 6.76
N PRO A 455 -25.30 -18.86 7.29
CA PRO A 455 -25.78 -19.43 8.54
C PRO A 455 -25.52 -18.47 9.72
N ILE A 456 -26.39 -18.52 10.72
CA ILE A 456 -26.18 -17.87 12.03
C ILE A 456 -25.96 -18.97 13.08
N PRO A 457 -24.92 -18.87 13.95
CA PRO A 457 -24.65 -19.85 14.99
C PRO A 457 -25.78 -20.00 16.02
N ILE A 458 -26.14 -21.25 16.37
CA ILE A 458 -27.24 -21.57 17.31
C ILE A 458 -27.09 -20.84 18.65
N HIS A 459 -25.90 -20.84 19.24
CA HIS A 459 -25.68 -20.30 20.58
C HIS A 459 -25.91 -18.77 20.68
N LEU A 460 -25.97 -18.04 19.56
CA LEU A 460 -26.34 -16.62 19.54
C LEU A 460 -27.86 -16.38 19.61
N GLU A 461 -28.70 -17.40 19.47
CA GLU A 461 -30.16 -17.27 19.54
C GLU A 461 -30.62 -16.61 20.84
N HIS A 462 -29.90 -16.83 21.94
CA HIS A 462 -30.19 -16.20 23.23
C HIS A 462 -30.08 -14.66 23.19
N LEU A 463 -29.17 -14.10 22.39
CA LEU A 463 -29.06 -12.64 22.20
C LEU A 463 -30.20 -12.11 21.32
N ILE A 464 -30.58 -12.85 20.28
CA ILE A 464 -31.75 -12.52 19.45
C ILE A 464 -33.03 -12.48 20.29
N ARG A 465 -33.25 -13.49 21.14
CA ARG A 465 -34.43 -13.59 22.02
C ARG A 465 -34.42 -12.62 23.22
N LYS A 466 -33.28 -11.99 23.54
CA LYS A 466 -33.16 -11.00 24.63
C LYS A 466 -33.43 -9.56 24.20
N SER A 467 -33.26 -9.26 22.91
CA SER A 467 -33.42 -7.91 22.38
C SER A 467 -34.89 -7.47 22.33
N TYR A 468 -35.16 -6.18 22.52
CA TYR A 468 -36.50 -5.63 22.28
C TYR A 468 -36.90 -5.64 20.79
N LEU A 469 -35.98 -6.00 19.89
CA LEU A 469 -36.19 -6.16 18.45
C LEU A 469 -36.42 -7.63 18.02
N ALA A 470 -36.51 -8.58 18.97
CA ALA A 470 -36.52 -10.03 18.73
C ALA A 470 -37.48 -10.49 17.62
N ASP A 471 -38.75 -10.06 17.67
CA ASP A 471 -39.80 -10.46 16.73
C ASP A 471 -39.47 -10.07 15.27
N GLN A 472 -38.76 -8.96 15.08
CA GLN A 472 -38.36 -8.48 13.75
C GLN A 472 -37.19 -9.29 13.17
N VAL A 473 -36.27 -9.76 14.02
CA VAL A 473 -35.15 -10.63 13.61
C VAL A 473 -35.64 -12.04 13.29
N ALA A 474 -36.56 -12.60 14.09
CA ALA A 474 -37.13 -13.91 13.85
C ALA A 474 -37.82 -14.00 12.46
N LEU A 475 -38.58 -12.97 12.09
CA LEU A 475 -39.26 -12.88 10.79
C LEU A 475 -38.30 -12.78 9.59
N VAL A 476 -37.08 -12.28 9.82
CA VAL A 476 -36.02 -12.17 8.79
C VAL A 476 -35.29 -13.51 8.56
N LEU A 477 -35.37 -14.44 9.51
CA LEU A 477 -34.80 -15.79 9.39
C LEU A 477 -35.81 -16.80 8.86
N SER A 478 -37.10 -16.66 9.18
CA SER A 478 -38.15 -17.60 8.74
C SER A 478 -38.50 -17.55 7.24
N ASN A 479 -38.06 -16.53 6.51
CA ASN A 479 -38.55 -16.23 5.15
C ASN A 479 -37.64 -16.70 3.99
N LYS A 480 -36.51 -17.34 4.27
CA LYS A 480 -35.71 -18.09 3.28
C LYS A 480 -35.07 -19.32 3.92
N ASN A 481 -35.08 -20.46 3.22
CA ASN A 481 -34.50 -21.71 3.69
C ASN A 481 -32.95 -21.69 3.65
N GLY A 482 -32.32 -20.92 4.53
CA GLY A 482 -30.88 -20.95 4.83
C GLY A 482 -30.65 -21.62 6.18
N THR A 483 -29.77 -22.62 6.24
CA THR A 483 -29.61 -23.47 7.43
C THR A 483 -29.00 -22.74 8.63
N ILE A 484 -29.57 -23.00 9.80
CA ILE A 484 -28.92 -22.80 11.10
C ILE A 484 -28.00 -24.01 11.32
N GLU A 485 -26.76 -23.80 11.76
CA GLU A 485 -25.70 -24.82 11.61
C GLU A 485 -24.93 -25.16 12.92
N GLU A 486 -24.26 -26.32 12.88
CA GLU A 486 -23.37 -26.85 13.90
C GLU A 486 -22.04 -27.26 13.25
N THR A 487 -20.86 -26.80 13.69
CA THR A 487 -20.54 -25.82 14.74
C THR A 487 -19.24 -26.20 15.48
N PRO A 488 -19.17 -27.36 16.17
CA PRO A 488 -20.22 -28.34 16.47
C PRO A 488 -20.86 -28.00 17.83
N ASN A 489 -21.55 -26.86 17.88
CA ASN A 489 -21.52 -26.00 19.07
C ASN A 489 -20.07 -25.47 19.28
N PRO A 490 -19.57 -24.38 18.65
CA PRO A 490 -18.17 -23.95 18.83
C PRO A 490 -17.93 -23.44 20.27
N ILE A 491 -16.66 -23.19 20.60
CA ILE A 491 -16.20 -22.54 21.84
C ILE A 491 -15.21 -21.44 21.46
#